data_AF-A0AAP0GAD8-F1
#
_entry.id   AF-A0AAP0GAD8-F1
#
_cell.length_a   1.000
_cell.length_b   1.000
_cell.length_c   1.000
_cell.angle_alpha   90.00
_cell.angle_beta   90.00
_cell.angle_gamma   90.00
#
_symmetry.space_group_name_H-M   'P 1'
#
loop_
_entity.id
_entity.type
_entity.pdbx_description
1 polymer ?
#
loop_
_entity_poly.entity_id
_entity_poly.type
_entity_poly.pdbx_seq_one_letter_code
_entity_poly.pdbx_strand_id
1 'polypeptide(L)' 'MDTNDSLRLASLWDSMHAISHQLSPTIGCLGIELLQADNFDLHCFQSLTGTPFLDDV' A
#
# COMPACT_ATOMS: atom_id res chain seq x y z
N MET A 1 9.96 14.41 4.85
CA MET A 1 8.52 14.37 4.57
C MET A 1 7.81 15.07 5.71
N ASP A 2 6.92 16.01 5.41
CA ASP A 2 6.04 16.59 6.43
C ASP A 2 4.98 15.55 6.84
N THR A 3 4.48 15.63 8.08
CA THR A 3 3.43 14.72 8.57
C THR A 3 2.20 14.70 7.66
N ASN A 4 1.92 15.82 6.98
CA ASN A 4 0.83 15.91 6.01
C ASN A 4 1.05 15.01 4.79
N ASP A 5 2.30 14.94 4.28
CA ASP A 5 2.64 14.10 3.13
C ASP A 5 2.53 12.62 3.47
N SER A 6 2.97 12.23 4.68
CA SER A 6 2.82 10.86 5.17
C SER A 6 1.35 10.46 5.33
N LEU A 7 0.50 11.35 5.86
CA LEU A 7 -0.94 11.11 5.95
C LEU A 7 -1.61 10.97 4.57
N ARG A 8 -1.22 11.80 3.61
CA ARG A 8 -1.71 11.70 2.22
C ARG A 8 -1.31 10.38 1.59
N LEU A 9 -0.05 9.96 1.72
CA LEU A 9 0.43 8.68 1.21
C LEU A 9 -0.28 7.49 1.84
N ALA A 10 -0.46 7.50 3.17
CA ALA A 10 -1.21 6.45 3.86
C ALA A 10 -2.66 6.34 3.33
N SER A 11 -3.31 7.49 3.08
CA SER A 11 -4.69 7.53 2.57
C SER A 11 -4.80 7.05 1.12
N LEU A 12 -3.82 7.43 0.28
CA LEU A 12 -3.71 6.95 -1.10
C LEU A 12 -3.47 5.44 -1.12
N TRP A 13 -2.55 4.96 -0.30
CA TRP A 13 -2.25 3.55 -0.16
C TRP A 13 -3.49 2.73 0.19
N ASP A 14 -4.22 3.14 1.24
CA ASP A 14 -5.43 2.46 1.70
C ASP A 14 -6.47 2.33 0.57
N SER A 15 -6.70 3.44 -0.15
CA SER A 15 -7.61 3.47 -1.31
C SER A 15 -7.16 2.53 -2.42
N MET A 16 -5.87 2.57 -2.78
CA MET A 16 -5.32 1.74 -3.86
C MET A 16 -5.34 0.26 -3.49
N HIS A 17 -5.00 -0.07 -2.25
CA HIS A 17 -5.00 -1.43 -1.72
C HIS A 17 -6.42 -2.03 -1.77
N ALA A 18 -7.44 -1.27 -1.34
CA ALA A 18 -8.84 -1.69 -1.42
C ALA A 18 -9.33 -1.89 -2.86
N ILE A 19 -8.94 -1.01 -3.79
CA ILE A 19 -9.28 -1.13 -5.22
C ILE A 19 -8.61 -2.36 -5.84
N SER A 20 -7.32 -2.57 -5.58
CA SER A 20 -6.58 -3.74 -6.08
C SER A 20 -7.17 -5.05 -5.57
N HIS A 21 -7.62 -5.08 -4.31
CA HIS A 21 -8.30 -6.23 -3.75
C HIS A 21 -9.62 -6.53 -4.50
N GLN A 22 -10.42 -5.50 -4.79
CA GLN A 22 -11.68 -5.65 -5.52
C GLN A 22 -11.51 -6.01 -7.00
N LEU A 23 -10.45 -5.52 -7.64
CA LEU A 23 -10.18 -5.77 -9.06
C LEU A 23 -9.40 -7.06 -9.30
N SER A 24 -8.83 -7.68 -8.26
CA SER A 24 -8.00 -8.87 -8.42
C SER A 24 -8.81 -10.04 -8.97
N PRO A 25 -8.42 -10.61 -10.13
CA PRO A 25 -9.06 -11.81 -10.68
C PRO A 25 -8.66 -13.09 -9.91
N THR A 26 -7.66 -13.02 -9.03
CA THR A 26 -7.16 -14.14 -8.22
C THR A 26 -7.84 -14.17 -6.86
N ILE A 27 -8.48 -15.30 -6.55
CA ILE A 27 -9.07 -15.59 -5.24
C ILE A 27 -7.95 -15.64 -4.20
N GLY A 28 -8.02 -14.78 -3.19
CA GLY A 28 -7.03 -14.69 -2.11
C GLY A 28 -5.95 -13.62 -2.29
N CYS A 29 -6.08 -12.75 -3.29
CA CYS A 29 -5.24 -11.55 -3.35
C CYS A 29 -5.55 -10.66 -2.16
N LEU A 30 -4.53 -10.23 -1.41
CA LEU A 30 -4.71 -9.40 -0.21
C LEU A 30 -4.70 -7.90 -0.54
N GLY A 31 -4.28 -7.50 -1.74
CA GLY A 31 -4.21 -6.11 -2.19
C GLY A 31 -2.86 -5.82 -2.84
N ILE A 32 -2.41 -4.57 -2.74
CA ILE A 32 -1.09 -4.14 -3.23
C ILE A 32 -0.03 -4.45 -2.17
N GLU A 33 1.09 -5.07 -2.54
CA GLU A 33 2.24 -5.38 -1.65
C GLU A 33 3.47 -4.53 -1.98
N LEU A 34 3.59 -4.08 -3.23
CA LEU A 34 4.67 -3.24 -3.74
C LEU A 34 4.08 -2.22 -4.70
N LEU A 35 4.34 -0.94 -4.44
CA LEU A 35 4.06 0.14 -5.37
C LEU A 35 5.40 0.76 -5.80
N GLN A 36 5.79 0.45 -7.03
CA GLN A 36 7.03 0.94 -7.62
C GLN A 36 6.75 2.18 -8.49
N ALA A 37 7.44 3.27 -8.23
CA ALA A 37 7.37 4.51 -9.00
C ALA A 37 8.77 4.97 -9.42
N ASP A 38 8.87 5.83 -10.43
CA ASP A 38 10.16 6.27 -11.00
C ASP A 38 11.14 6.89 -9.96
N ASN A 39 10.63 7.33 -8.81
CA ASN A 39 11.40 8.03 -7.79
C ASN A 39 11.32 7.39 -6.39
N PHE A 40 10.53 6.33 -6.20
CA PHE A 40 10.41 5.66 -4.90
C PHE A 40 9.78 4.27 -5.04
N ASP A 41 10.21 3.36 -4.17
CA ASP A 41 9.67 2.00 -4.07
C ASP A 41 8.97 1.88 -2.71
N LEU A 42 7.64 1.87 -2.72
CA LEU A 42 6.85 1.74 -1.50
C LEU A 42 6.55 0.27 -1.26
N HIS A 43 7.30 -0.33 -0.34
CA HIS A 43 7.06 -1.69 0.11
C HIS A 43 6.03 -1.65 1.25
N CYS A 44 4.93 -2.37 1.07
CA CYS A 44 3.96 -2.51 2.14
C CYS A 44 3.83 -3.96 2.55
N PHE A 45 4.34 -4.24 3.75
CA PHE A 45 4.17 -5.54 4.36
C PHE A 45 2.94 -5.49 5.25
N GLN A 46 1.83 -6.03 4.76
CA GLN A 46 0.65 -6.22 5.59
C GLN A 46 0.89 -7.45 6.45
N SER A 47 1.20 -7.23 7.74
CA SER A 47 1.34 -8.34 8.68
C SER A 47 0.00 -9.07 8.81
N LEU A 48 0.01 -10.37 9.12
CA LEU A 48 -1.17 -11.25 9.22
C LEU A 48 -2.26 -10.70 10.18
N THR A 49 -1.93 -9.69 10.98
CA THR A 49 -2.80 -8.93 11.89
C THR A 49 -3.56 -7.76 11.25
N GLY A 50 -3.38 -7.47 9.96
CA GLY A 50 -4.19 -6.49 9.22
C GLY A 50 -3.70 -5.03 9.26
N THR A 51 -2.54 -4.74 9.84
CA THR A 51 -1.94 -3.39 9.84
C THR A 51 -0.86 -3.27 8.76
N PRO A 52 -1.03 -2.39 7.76
CA PRO A 52 -0.01 -2.12 6.74
C PRO A 52 1.15 -1.32 7.34
N PHE A 53 2.37 -1.82 7.21
CA PHE A 53 3.61 -1.08 7.50
C PHE A 53 4.20 -0.60 6.17
N LEU A 54 4.51 0.69 6.07
CA LEU A 54 5.11 1.32 4.90
C LEU A 54 6.56 1.64 5.24
N ASP A 55 7.51 1.03 4.53
CA ASP A 55 8.94 1.31 4.63
C ASP A 55 9.42 1.92 3.31
N ASP A 56 10.23 2.98 3.42
CA ASP A 56 10.84 3.72 2.30
C ASP A 56 12.34 3.34 2.27
N VAL A 57 12.79 2.69 1.19
CA VAL A 57 14.18 2.26 0.98
C VAL A 57 14.86 3.13 -0.08
#